data_AF-A0A352A1K3-F1
#
_entry.id   AF-A0A352A1K3-F1
#
_cell.length_a   1.000
_cell.length_b   1.000
_cell.length_c   1.000
_cell.angle_alpha   90.00
_cell.angle_beta   90.00
_cell.angle_gamma   90.00
#
_symmetry.space_group_name_H-M   'P 1'
#
loop_
_entity.id
_entity.type
_entity.pdbx_description
1 polymer ?
#
loop_
_entity_poly.entity_id
_entity_poly.type
_entity_poly.pdbx_seq_one_letter_code
_entity_poly.pdbx_strand_id
1 'polypeptide(L)'
;MKLILSLLLFFLSFGSVFAADETAPVADLMSYEGYKNNVEKYCKLDKTVPNRNQLWVDWEKESLIKKEQVIYADITKKEEGDREYKRHLGDIKADPSKIDTIEKFSLGPAFLEKASYTYKETMGAIYACAVMNAKVRIIGTLMTKIPMTQSNTKERYQKQLDYIRKAAGEKCRITGDTSELSIKKTLLDNTTYQYCNYRQYLHYLDSVSKKSLDVYYKISKEGTTTENINLLKNTDSAAMEISRSAGKITSEISHTREVFPQAMVAFTEFEKTYASHIILEFILQDYLDLRETLKQLLNPIGQVIYKASNAQSPGK
;
A
#
# COMPACT_ATOMS: atom_id res chain seq x y z
N MET A 1 -34.11 -5.47 -25.32
CA MET A 1 -32.73 -5.88 -24.98
C MET A 1 -31.85 -4.75 -24.44
N LYS A 2 -31.85 -3.52 -24.99
CA LYS A 2 -31.03 -2.40 -24.47
C LYS A 2 -31.41 -1.91 -23.06
N LEU A 3 -32.68 -1.99 -22.68
CA LEU A 3 -33.16 -1.57 -21.35
C LEU A 3 -32.76 -2.52 -20.21
N ILE A 4 -32.63 -3.82 -20.49
CA ILE A 4 -32.25 -4.83 -19.48
C ILE A 4 -30.74 -4.76 -19.19
N LEU A 5 -29.94 -4.44 -20.21
CA LEU A 5 -28.48 -4.25 -20.06
C LEU A 5 -28.13 -2.97 -19.29
N SER A 6 -28.94 -1.90 -19.46
CA SER A 6 -28.77 -0.65 -18.72
C SER A 6 -29.17 -0.76 -17.25
N LEU A 7 -30.14 -1.64 -16.91
CA LEU A 7 -30.50 -1.88 -15.51
C LEU A 7 -29.45 -2.75 -14.80
N LEU A 8 -28.87 -3.74 -15.49
CA LEU A 8 -27.80 -4.59 -14.94
C LEU A 8 -26.49 -3.81 -14.68
N LEU A 9 -26.18 -2.79 -15.48
CA LEU A 9 -25.03 -1.91 -15.23
C LEU A 9 -25.27 -0.94 -14.06
N PHE A 10 -26.52 -0.59 -13.76
CA PHE A 10 -26.85 0.26 -12.61
C PHE A 10 -26.84 -0.51 -11.28
N PHE A 11 -27.13 -1.82 -11.30
CA PHE A 11 -27.05 -2.68 -10.11
C PHE A 11 -25.61 -3.10 -9.75
N LEU A 12 -24.65 -3.02 -10.68
CA LEU A 12 -23.24 -3.33 -10.41
C LEU A 12 -22.44 -2.13 -9.83
N SER A 13 -22.99 -0.91 -9.86
CA SER A 13 -22.35 0.28 -9.29
C SER A 13 -22.75 0.62 -7.85
N PHE A 14 -23.70 -0.12 -7.26
CA PHE A 14 -24.17 0.07 -5.88
C PHE A 14 -23.96 -1.16 -4.98
N GLY A 15 -23.10 -2.09 -5.39
CA GLY A 15 -22.61 -3.15 -4.51
C GLY A 15 -21.68 -2.56 -3.45
N SER A 16 -22.25 -2.14 -2.33
CA SER A 16 -21.56 -1.97 -1.06
C SER A 16 -20.91 -3.31 -0.65
N VAL A 17 -19.70 -3.58 -1.13
CA VAL A 17 -18.91 -4.78 -0.76
C VAL A 17 -18.00 -4.51 0.45
N PHE A 18 -17.96 -3.28 0.95
CA PHE A 18 -17.27 -2.98 2.20
C PHE A 18 -18.28 -2.84 3.33
N ALA A 19 -18.30 -3.88 4.17
CA ALA A 19 -18.93 -3.99 5.48
C ALA A 19 -19.92 -2.85 5.82
N ALA A 20 -21.21 -3.17 5.73
CA ALA A 20 -22.26 -2.38 6.35
C ALA A 20 -21.87 -2.06 7.80
N ASP A 21 -22.14 -0.83 8.19
CA ASP A 21 -21.95 -0.29 9.53
C ASP A 21 -22.96 -0.97 10.48
N GLU A 22 -22.77 -2.26 10.76
CA GLU A 22 -23.47 -2.90 11.86
C GLU A 22 -22.84 -2.39 13.15
N THR A 23 -23.62 -1.60 13.86
CA THR A 23 -23.47 -1.18 15.25
C THR A 23 -23.53 -2.39 16.20
N ALA A 24 -22.69 -3.40 15.98
CA ALA A 24 -22.45 -4.44 16.96
C ALA A 24 -21.88 -3.77 18.21
N PRO A 25 -22.39 -4.07 19.42
CA PRO A 25 -21.91 -3.45 20.65
C PRO A 25 -20.43 -3.81 20.81
N VAL A 26 -19.56 -2.83 20.57
CA VAL A 26 -18.13 -3.03 20.68
C VAL A 26 -17.81 -3.20 22.16
N ALA A 27 -17.38 -4.39 22.54
CA ALA A 27 -17.02 -4.70 23.91
C ALA A 27 -15.83 -3.83 24.34
N ASP A 28 -15.98 -3.17 25.49
CA ASP A 28 -15.03 -2.28 26.18
C ASP A 28 -13.88 -1.69 25.33
N LEU A 29 -14.15 -0.77 24.42
CA LEU A 29 -13.09 0.01 23.72
C LEU A 29 -12.38 1.03 24.62
N MET A 30 -12.68 1.07 25.93
CA MET A 30 -12.06 2.07 26.82
C MET A 30 -10.69 1.64 27.33
N SER A 31 -10.40 0.35 27.27
CA SER A 31 -9.13 -0.21 27.70
C SER A 31 -8.29 -0.65 26.49
N TYR A 32 -6.96 -0.57 26.65
CA TYR A 32 -6.02 -1.10 25.66
C TYR A 32 -6.21 -2.62 25.45
N GLU A 33 -6.59 -3.34 26.51
CA GLU A 33 -6.93 -4.76 26.43
C GLU A 33 -8.21 -5.00 25.62
N GLY A 34 -9.20 -4.13 25.76
CA GLY A 34 -10.39 -4.17 24.92
C GLY A 34 -10.10 -3.91 23.44
N TYR A 35 -9.18 -3.00 23.11
CA TYR A 35 -8.65 -2.86 21.74
C TYR A 35 -8.08 -4.20 21.23
N LYS A 36 -7.18 -4.82 21.99
CA LYS A 36 -6.56 -6.10 21.62
C LYS A 36 -7.60 -7.20 21.41
N ASN A 37 -8.56 -7.31 22.32
CA ASN A 37 -9.65 -8.28 22.23
C ASN A 37 -10.53 -8.05 21.00
N ASN A 38 -10.78 -6.79 20.62
CA ASN A 38 -11.52 -6.48 19.40
C ASN A 38 -10.71 -6.78 18.13
N VAL A 39 -9.40 -6.53 18.13
CA VAL A 39 -8.52 -6.98 17.04
C VAL A 39 -8.54 -8.49 16.92
N GLU A 40 -8.45 -9.22 18.02
CA GLU A 40 -8.54 -10.69 18.00
C GLU A 40 -9.91 -11.14 17.47
N LYS A 41 -11.00 -10.63 18.04
CA LYS A 41 -12.36 -11.07 17.72
C LYS A 41 -12.85 -10.70 16.32
N TYR A 42 -12.46 -9.53 15.82
CA TYR A 42 -13.00 -8.96 14.58
C TYR A 42 -11.98 -8.88 13.44
N CYS A 43 -10.67 -8.75 13.75
CA CYS A 43 -9.63 -8.66 12.72
C CYS A 43 -8.88 -9.99 12.54
N LYS A 44 -8.57 -10.73 13.61
CA LYS A 44 -7.98 -12.07 13.56
C LYS A 44 -9.07 -13.12 13.68
N LEU A 45 -9.90 -13.23 12.63
CA LEU A 45 -10.99 -14.23 12.47
C LEU A 45 -10.84 -15.46 13.39
N ASP A 46 -11.72 -15.54 14.39
CA ASP A 46 -11.78 -16.67 15.32
C ASP A 46 -12.14 -17.96 14.55
N LYS A 47 -11.17 -18.89 14.50
CA LYS A 47 -11.30 -20.21 13.84
C LYS A 47 -12.37 -21.10 14.46
N THR A 48 -12.88 -20.75 15.65
CA THR A 48 -13.86 -21.55 16.40
C THR A 48 -15.32 -21.18 16.08
N VAL A 49 -15.57 -20.13 15.30
CA VAL A 49 -16.93 -19.73 14.91
C VAL A 49 -17.29 -20.35 13.55
N PRO A 50 -18.19 -21.35 13.48
CA PRO A 50 -18.64 -21.91 12.21
C PRO A 50 -19.45 -20.86 11.45
N ASN A 51 -19.32 -20.80 10.11
CA ASN A 51 -20.09 -19.93 9.19
C ASN A 51 -19.71 -18.44 9.09
N ARG A 52 -18.57 -17.97 9.61
CA ARG A 52 -17.99 -16.73 9.05
C ARG A 52 -17.21 -17.07 7.79
N ASN A 53 -17.71 -16.62 6.64
CA ASN A 53 -16.98 -16.69 5.38
C ASN A 53 -15.55 -16.17 5.61
N GLN A 54 -14.57 -17.05 5.40
CA GLN A 54 -13.15 -16.87 5.69
C GLN A 54 -12.55 -15.78 4.79
N LEU A 55 -12.73 -14.52 5.15
CA LEU A 55 -12.40 -13.41 4.23
C LEU A 55 -10.92 -12.98 4.21
N TRP A 56 -10.03 -13.53 5.05
CA TRP A 56 -8.57 -13.26 5.01
C TRP A 56 -7.76 -14.24 5.90
N VAL A 57 -8.09 -15.53 5.86
CA VAL A 57 -7.39 -16.57 6.65
C VAL A 57 -5.93 -16.68 6.19
N ASP A 58 -5.01 -16.80 7.14
CA ASP A 58 -3.57 -16.94 6.91
C ASP A 58 -2.86 -15.72 6.27
N TRP A 59 -3.43 -14.50 6.40
CA TRP A 59 -2.79 -13.24 5.96
C TRP A 59 -1.34 -13.08 6.48
N GLU A 60 -1.07 -13.62 7.68
CA GLU A 60 0.26 -13.69 8.32
C GLU A 60 1.23 -14.49 7.43
N LYS A 61 0.86 -15.73 7.08
CA LYS A 61 1.70 -16.62 6.26
C LYS A 61 1.92 -16.06 4.86
N GLU A 62 0.89 -15.43 4.29
CA GLU A 62 0.93 -14.84 2.96
C GLU A 62 1.37 -13.37 2.97
N SER A 63 1.95 -12.85 4.06
CA SER A 63 2.25 -11.42 4.12
C SER A 63 3.23 -10.97 3.03
N LEU A 64 2.96 -9.83 2.39
CA LEU A 64 3.84 -9.25 1.38
C LEU A 64 5.13 -8.67 1.96
N ILE A 65 5.11 -8.35 3.26
CA ILE A 65 6.26 -7.86 4.03
C ILE A 65 6.76 -8.97 4.96
N LYS A 66 8.06 -8.99 5.26
CA LYS A 66 8.65 -10.09 6.05
C LYS A 66 8.25 -10.10 7.52
N LYS A 67 7.90 -8.94 8.10
CA LYS A 67 7.37 -8.79 9.45
C LYS A 67 5.99 -8.16 9.39
N GLU A 68 5.05 -8.77 10.08
CA GLU A 68 3.67 -8.84 9.60
C GLU A 68 2.73 -7.84 10.28
N GLN A 69 2.99 -7.44 11.53
CA GLN A 69 2.00 -6.70 12.32
C GLN A 69 2.59 -5.47 13.02
N VAL A 70 1.95 -4.31 12.82
CA VAL A 70 2.11 -3.15 13.71
C VAL A 70 1.39 -3.45 15.01
N ILE A 71 2.11 -3.40 16.13
CA ILE A 71 1.52 -3.36 17.46
C ILE A 71 1.33 -1.90 17.82
N TYR A 72 0.08 -1.43 17.84
CA TYR A 72 -0.21 -0.07 18.27
C TYR A 72 -0.03 0.05 19.78
N ALA A 73 0.59 1.14 20.20
CA ALA A 73 1.01 1.36 21.57
C ALA A 73 -0.17 1.63 22.51
N ASP A 74 -0.06 1.16 23.75
CA ASP A 74 -0.91 1.66 24.84
C ASP A 74 -0.55 3.12 25.10
N ILE A 75 -1.55 4.01 25.12
CA ILE A 75 -1.30 5.43 25.39
C ILE A 75 -0.69 5.64 26.78
N THR A 76 -0.95 4.72 27.73
CA THR A 76 -0.39 4.77 29.09
C THR A 76 1.09 4.39 29.15
N LYS A 77 1.63 3.78 28.10
CA LYS A 77 3.02 3.29 28.01
C LYS A 77 3.79 3.92 26.86
N LYS A 78 3.84 5.26 26.84
CA LYS A 78 4.42 6.06 25.75
C LYS A 78 5.82 5.63 25.32
N GLU A 79 6.78 5.49 26.24
CA GLU A 79 8.16 5.13 25.90
C GLU A 79 8.27 3.72 25.29
N GLU A 80 7.50 2.77 25.82
CA GLU A 80 7.43 1.41 25.26
C GLU A 80 6.84 1.43 23.85
N GLY A 81 5.77 2.22 23.66
CA GLY A 81 5.14 2.45 22.38
C GLY A 81 6.06 3.06 21.33
N ASP A 82 6.81 4.09 21.69
CA ASP A 82 7.75 4.75 20.79
C ASP A 82 8.89 3.82 20.36
N ARG A 83 9.40 3.00 21.29
CA ARG A 83 10.39 1.97 20.97
C ARG A 83 9.81 0.96 19.98
N GLU A 84 8.57 0.54 20.19
CA GLU A 84 7.92 -0.44 19.33
C GLU A 84 7.66 0.12 17.92
N TYR A 85 7.18 1.36 17.81
CA TYR A 85 7.02 2.03 16.51
C TYR A 85 8.36 2.19 15.78
N LYS A 86 9.41 2.65 16.46
CA LYS A 86 10.74 2.78 15.85
C LYS A 86 11.31 1.44 15.40
N ARG A 87 11.13 0.39 16.22
CA ARG A 87 11.55 -0.98 15.88
C ARG A 87 10.83 -1.45 14.62
N HIS A 88 9.50 -1.33 14.57
CA HIS A 88 8.70 -1.73 13.42
C HIS A 88 9.05 -0.93 12.16
N LEU A 89 9.18 0.39 12.25
CA LEU A 89 9.59 1.25 11.14
C LEU A 89 10.97 0.85 10.60
N GLY A 90 11.93 0.57 11.49
CA GLY A 90 13.24 0.06 11.11
C GLY A 90 13.18 -1.31 10.42
N ASP A 91 12.30 -2.20 10.88
CA ASP A 91 12.06 -3.51 10.27
C ASP A 91 11.53 -3.38 8.83
N ILE A 92 10.63 -2.43 8.57
CA ILE A 92 10.09 -2.16 7.21
C ILE A 92 10.94 -1.18 6.39
N LYS A 93 12.12 -0.76 6.90
CA LYS A 93 13.03 0.22 6.28
C LYS A 93 12.40 1.61 6.04
N ALA A 94 11.43 1.99 6.86
CA ALA A 94 10.90 3.35 6.94
C ALA A 94 11.74 4.20 7.92
N ASP A 95 11.52 5.52 7.95
CA ASP A 95 12.29 6.45 8.80
C ASP A 95 11.76 6.45 10.26
N PRO A 96 12.49 5.87 11.24
CA PRO A 96 12.04 5.86 12.63
C PRO A 96 12.22 7.22 13.31
N SER A 97 13.07 8.11 12.79
CA SER A 97 13.37 9.41 13.42
C SER A 97 12.15 10.33 13.45
N LYS A 98 11.21 10.12 12.50
CA LYS A 98 9.92 10.80 12.44
C LYS A 98 9.12 10.67 13.75
N ILE A 99 9.20 9.55 14.45
CA ILE A 99 8.50 9.33 15.74
C ILE A 99 8.94 10.38 16.79
N ASP A 100 10.23 10.69 16.84
CA ASP A 100 10.78 11.70 17.77
C ASP A 100 10.43 13.14 17.36
N THR A 101 10.30 13.38 16.05
CA THR A 101 9.95 14.72 15.55
C THR A 101 8.48 15.06 15.73
N ILE A 102 7.58 14.09 15.60
CA ILE A 102 6.12 14.29 15.71
C ILE A 102 5.76 14.90 17.06
N GLU A 103 6.44 14.45 18.12
CA GLU A 103 6.21 14.93 19.47
C GLU A 103 6.59 16.41 19.67
N LYS A 104 7.57 16.90 18.92
CA LYS A 104 8.07 18.29 19.04
C LYS A 104 7.14 19.32 18.40
N PHE A 105 6.29 18.91 17.46
CA PHE A 105 5.47 19.81 16.65
C PHE A 105 3.96 19.56 16.79
N SER A 106 3.53 18.55 17.55
CA SER A 106 2.11 18.27 17.71
C SER A 106 1.45 19.23 18.70
N LEU A 107 0.52 20.05 18.21
CA LEU A 107 -0.49 20.70 19.04
C LEU A 107 -1.55 19.65 19.41
N GLY A 108 -1.27 18.90 20.48
CA GLY A 108 -2.11 17.82 21.00
C GLY A 108 -1.35 16.52 21.29
N PRO A 109 -2.03 15.49 21.82
CA PRO A 109 -1.44 14.19 22.12
C PRO A 109 -0.96 13.48 20.85
N ALA A 110 0.37 13.28 20.76
CA ALA A 110 1.09 12.74 19.60
C ALA A 110 0.77 11.28 19.23
N PHE A 111 -0.07 10.58 20.01
CA PHE A 111 -0.38 9.17 19.80
C PHE A 111 -1.06 8.91 18.47
N LEU A 112 -2.01 9.77 18.08
CA LEU A 112 -2.70 9.67 16.81
C LEU A 112 -1.72 9.86 15.65
N GLU A 113 -0.91 10.90 15.70
CA GLU A 113 0.04 11.22 14.64
C GLU A 113 1.12 10.12 14.49
N LYS A 114 1.64 9.57 15.59
CA LYS A 114 2.62 8.45 15.58
C LYS A 114 2.01 7.16 15.02
N ALA A 115 0.78 6.81 15.43
CA ALA A 115 0.08 5.64 14.92
C ALA A 115 -0.30 5.79 13.44
N SER A 116 -0.78 6.98 13.04
CA SER A 116 -1.10 7.31 11.64
C SER A 116 0.13 7.22 10.76
N TYR A 117 1.26 7.75 11.20
CA TYR A 117 2.53 7.63 10.48
C TYR A 117 2.93 6.16 10.30
N THR A 118 2.92 5.39 11.38
CA THR A 118 3.28 3.96 11.34
C THR A 118 2.35 3.15 10.44
N TYR A 119 1.05 3.43 10.46
CA TYR A 119 0.06 2.84 9.57
C TYR A 119 0.36 3.17 8.09
N LYS A 120 0.58 4.45 7.78
CA LYS A 120 0.84 4.92 6.41
C LYS A 120 2.12 4.29 5.83
N GLU A 121 3.19 4.24 6.60
CA GLU A 121 4.44 3.59 6.19
C GLU A 121 4.26 2.08 6.01
N THR A 122 3.49 1.42 6.88
CA THR A 122 3.20 -0.02 6.75
C THR A 122 2.40 -0.31 5.49
N MET A 123 1.33 0.45 5.24
CA MET A 123 0.53 0.33 4.01
C MET A 123 1.40 0.61 2.77
N GLY A 124 2.22 1.67 2.81
CA GLY A 124 3.17 2.00 1.75
C GLY A 124 4.15 0.86 1.45
N ALA A 125 4.69 0.21 2.48
CA ALA A 125 5.58 -0.94 2.34
C ALA A 125 4.85 -2.15 1.72
N ILE A 126 3.62 -2.45 2.14
CA ILE A 126 2.80 -3.53 1.57
C ILE A 126 2.54 -3.29 0.08
N TYR A 127 2.09 -2.09 -0.30
CA TYR A 127 1.86 -1.75 -1.72
C TYR A 127 3.15 -1.74 -2.53
N ALA A 128 4.27 -1.26 -1.97
CA ALA A 128 5.57 -1.30 -2.64
C ALA A 128 6.01 -2.75 -2.92
N CYS A 129 5.81 -3.66 -1.97
CA CYS A 129 6.09 -5.07 -2.15
C CYS A 129 5.14 -5.73 -3.16
N ALA A 130 3.86 -5.37 -3.16
CA ALA A 130 2.90 -5.81 -4.18
C ALA A 130 3.32 -5.37 -5.58
N VAL A 131 3.75 -4.12 -5.74
CA VAL A 131 4.27 -3.58 -7.00
C VAL A 131 5.51 -4.35 -7.46
N MET A 132 6.45 -4.66 -6.57
CA MET A 132 7.61 -5.47 -6.91
C MET A 132 7.21 -6.88 -7.37
N ASN A 133 6.29 -7.53 -6.67
CA ASN A 133 5.74 -8.84 -7.05
C ASN A 133 5.05 -8.80 -8.41
N ALA A 134 4.20 -7.81 -8.65
CA ALA A 134 3.54 -7.61 -9.93
C ALA A 134 4.56 -7.42 -11.07
N LYS A 135 5.61 -6.60 -10.88
CA LYS A 135 6.67 -6.42 -11.88
C LYS A 135 7.39 -7.73 -12.18
N VAL A 136 7.77 -8.49 -11.15
CA VAL A 136 8.44 -9.80 -11.32
C VAL A 136 7.56 -10.76 -12.12
N ARG A 137 6.27 -10.84 -11.77
CA ARG A 137 5.29 -11.68 -12.47
C ARG A 137 5.09 -11.26 -13.93
N ILE A 138 4.85 -9.98 -14.17
CA ILE A 138 4.56 -9.43 -15.51
C ILE A 138 5.76 -9.63 -16.43
N ILE A 139 6.97 -9.21 -16.01
CA ILE A 139 8.18 -9.38 -16.81
C ILE A 139 8.45 -10.87 -17.05
N GLY A 140 8.38 -11.70 -16.00
CA GLY A 140 8.57 -13.15 -16.12
C GLY A 140 7.61 -13.81 -17.10
N THR A 141 6.32 -13.45 -17.05
CA THR A 141 5.30 -13.97 -17.98
C THR A 141 5.59 -13.55 -19.42
N LEU A 142 5.90 -12.28 -19.64
CA LEU A 142 6.18 -11.75 -20.99
C LEU A 142 7.46 -12.38 -21.58
N MET A 143 8.48 -12.63 -20.76
CA MET A 143 9.70 -13.34 -21.17
C MET A 143 9.47 -14.78 -21.62
N THR A 144 8.44 -15.46 -21.10
CA THR A 144 8.09 -16.83 -21.52
C THR A 144 7.19 -16.88 -22.76
N LYS A 145 6.32 -15.88 -22.94
CA LYS A 145 5.29 -15.89 -24.00
C LYS A 145 5.70 -15.20 -25.29
N ILE A 146 6.60 -14.21 -25.22
CA ILE A 146 7.07 -13.50 -26.41
C ILE A 146 8.36 -14.17 -26.89
N PRO A 147 8.40 -14.73 -28.11
CA PRO A 147 9.63 -15.29 -28.68
C PRO A 147 10.64 -14.15 -28.90
N MET A 148 11.58 -14.01 -27.96
CA MET A 148 12.65 -13.01 -28.03
C MET A 148 13.77 -13.49 -28.94
N THR A 149 13.48 -13.59 -30.23
CA THR A 149 14.49 -13.85 -31.25
C THR A 149 15.30 -12.58 -31.50
N GLN A 150 16.51 -12.54 -30.95
CA GLN A 150 17.64 -11.68 -31.32
C GLN A 150 17.76 -10.24 -30.76
N SER A 151 16.93 -9.77 -29.82
CA SER A 151 17.13 -8.40 -29.25
C SER A 151 17.75 -8.38 -27.84
N ASN A 152 18.59 -7.36 -27.58
CA ASN A 152 19.20 -7.03 -26.28
C ASN A 152 18.17 -6.81 -25.15
N THR A 153 16.89 -6.79 -25.49
CA THR A 153 15.74 -6.58 -24.61
C THR A 153 15.57 -7.71 -23.60
N LYS A 154 15.87 -8.96 -23.98
CA LYS A 154 15.82 -10.09 -23.05
C LYS A 154 16.83 -9.92 -21.92
N GLU A 155 18.05 -9.53 -22.24
CA GLU A 155 19.11 -9.27 -21.25
C GLU A 155 18.76 -8.07 -20.37
N ARG A 156 18.19 -7.00 -20.95
CA ARG A 156 17.72 -5.83 -20.21
C ARG A 156 16.67 -6.21 -19.16
N TYR A 157 15.65 -6.97 -19.55
CA TYR A 157 14.58 -7.39 -18.64
C TYR A 157 15.05 -8.43 -17.62
N GLN A 158 15.99 -9.29 -17.98
CA GLN A 158 16.63 -10.19 -17.02
C GLN A 158 17.38 -9.39 -15.94
N LYS A 159 18.20 -8.41 -16.33
CA LYS A 159 18.88 -7.49 -15.39
C LYS A 159 17.89 -6.75 -14.50
N GLN A 160 16.76 -6.32 -15.06
CA GLN A 160 15.70 -5.66 -14.30
C GLN A 160 15.04 -6.61 -13.28
N LEU A 161 14.76 -7.85 -13.67
CA LEU A 161 14.23 -8.88 -12.77
C LEU A 161 15.19 -9.16 -11.61
N ASP A 162 16.48 -9.32 -11.90
CA ASP A 162 17.49 -9.61 -10.89
C ASP A 162 17.66 -8.42 -9.94
N TYR A 163 17.62 -7.20 -10.45
CA TYR A 163 17.60 -5.98 -9.63
C TYR A 163 16.37 -5.93 -8.72
N ILE A 164 15.16 -6.18 -9.26
CA ILE A 164 13.92 -6.15 -8.46
C ILE A 164 13.95 -7.23 -7.39
N ARG A 165 14.38 -8.46 -7.73
CA ARG A 165 14.52 -9.57 -6.77
C ARG A 165 15.51 -9.25 -5.67
N LYS A 166 16.65 -8.63 -6.01
CA LYS A 166 17.64 -8.18 -5.03
C LYS A 166 17.08 -7.09 -4.12
N ALA A 167 16.43 -6.08 -4.69
CA ALA A 167 15.81 -4.98 -3.94
C ALA A 167 14.64 -5.45 -3.05
N ALA A 168 13.91 -6.46 -3.48
CA ALA A 168 12.83 -7.08 -2.71
C ALA A 168 13.35 -8.03 -1.62
N GLY A 169 14.45 -8.74 -1.90
CA GLY A 169 15.00 -9.81 -1.07
C GLY A 169 15.35 -9.42 0.35
N GLU A 170 15.46 -8.13 0.68
CA GLU A 170 15.68 -7.66 2.04
C GLU A 170 14.37 -7.45 2.83
N LYS A 171 13.32 -6.94 2.18
CA LYS A 171 12.11 -6.37 2.86
C LYS A 171 10.78 -7.02 2.49
N CYS A 172 10.67 -7.55 1.27
CA CYS A 172 9.45 -8.13 0.73
C CYS A 172 9.52 -9.66 0.73
N ARG A 173 8.36 -10.31 0.81
CA ARG A 173 8.21 -11.71 0.45
C ARG A 173 7.82 -11.77 -1.02
N ILE A 174 8.70 -12.34 -1.85
CA ILE A 174 8.39 -12.60 -3.26
C ILE A 174 7.57 -13.88 -3.33
N THR A 175 6.32 -13.79 -3.80
CA THR A 175 5.44 -14.96 -3.91
C THR A 175 5.88 -15.82 -5.10
N GLY A 176 6.00 -17.14 -4.90
CA GLY A 176 6.29 -18.10 -5.97
C GLY A 176 5.07 -18.37 -6.88
N ASP A 177 3.86 -18.12 -6.37
CA ASP A 177 2.63 -18.17 -7.15
C ASP A 177 2.54 -16.96 -8.08
N THR A 178 2.51 -17.24 -9.38
CA THR A 178 2.48 -16.25 -10.46
C THR A 178 1.07 -15.94 -10.96
N SER A 179 0.02 -16.42 -10.29
CA SER A 179 -1.36 -16.08 -10.69
C SER A 179 -1.72 -14.64 -10.30
N GLU A 180 -2.38 -13.91 -11.22
CA GLU A 180 -2.82 -12.52 -10.99
C GLU A 180 -3.79 -12.41 -9.80
N LEU A 181 -4.66 -13.41 -9.66
CA LEU A 181 -5.65 -13.48 -8.59
C LEU A 181 -5.00 -13.64 -7.22
N SER A 182 -3.89 -14.37 -7.14
CA SER A 182 -3.18 -14.62 -5.88
C SER A 182 -2.58 -13.35 -5.31
N ILE A 183 -1.82 -12.56 -6.10
CA ILE A 183 -1.23 -11.30 -5.62
C ILE A 183 -2.30 -10.30 -5.17
N LYS A 184 -3.39 -10.15 -5.94
CA LYS A 184 -4.49 -9.23 -5.59
C LYS A 184 -5.20 -9.67 -4.32
N LYS A 185 -5.47 -10.96 -4.17
CA LYS A 185 -6.07 -11.53 -2.97
C LYS A 185 -5.14 -11.30 -1.76
N THR A 186 -3.87 -11.67 -1.88
CA THR A 186 -2.89 -11.49 -0.81
C THR A 186 -2.77 -10.02 -0.41
N LEU A 187 -2.72 -9.10 -1.37
CA LEU A 187 -2.72 -7.66 -1.11
C LEU A 187 -3.98 -7.22 -0.38
N LEU A 188 -5.16 -7.68 -0.84
CA LEU A 188 -6.44 -7.38 -0.19
C LEU A 188 -6.47 -7.90 1.24
N ASP A 189 -6.03 -9.13 1.49
CA ASP A 189 -6.03 -9.75 2.82
C ASP A 189 -5.09 -8.98 3.77
N ASN A 190 -3.87 -8.68 3.33
CA ASN A 190 -2.89 -7.90 4.10
C ASN A 190 -3.42 -6.49 4.44
N THR A 191 -3.92 -5.78 3.43
CA THR A 191 -4.37 -4.39 3.61
C THR A 191 -5.65 -4.31 4.42
N THR A 192 -6.58 -5.25 4.25
CA THR A 192 -7.82 -5.34 5.03
C THR A 192 -7.51 -5.60 6.50
N TYR A 193 -6.55 -6.49 6.78
CA TYR A 193 -6.12 -6.74 8.15
C TYR A 193 -5.51 -5.49 8.80
N GLN A 194 -4.54 -4.84 8.15
CA GLN A 194 -3.91 -3.63 8.72
C GLN A 194 -4.92 -2.50 8.91
N TYR A 195 -5.84 -2.32 7.96
CA TYR A 195 -6.94 -1.37 8.07
C TYR A 195 -7.84 -1.71 9.27
N CYS A 196 -8.20 -2.98 9.46
CA CYS A 196 -9.02 -3.42 10.60
C CYS A 196 -8.32 -3.14 11.93
N ASN A 197 -7.05 -3.55 12.07
CA ASN A 197 -6.25 -3.32 13.27
C ASN A 197 -6.15 -1.82 13.61
N TYR A 198 -5.82 -0.99 12.61
CA TYR A 198 -5.73 0.46 12.80
C TYR A 198 -7.08 1.09 13.14
N ARG A 199 -8.17 0.67 12.48
CA ARG A 199 -9.52 1.15 12.77
C ARG A 199 -9.94 0.84 14.21
N GLN A 200 -9.67 -0.36 14.71
CA GLN A 200 -9.94 -0.70 16.12
C GLN A 200 -9.12 0.18 17.07
N TYR A 201 -7.86 0.46 16.73
CA TYR A 201 -7.02 1.38 17.51
C TYR A 201 -7.56 2.82 17.51
N LEU A 202 -8.03 3.33 16.37
CA LEU A 202 -8.68 4.66 16.30
C LEU A 202 -9.95 4.74 17.14
N HIS A 203 -10.75 3.67 17.19
CA HIS A 203 -11.92 3.60 18.07
C HIS A 203 -11.55 3.60 19.56
N TYR A 204 -10.44 2.96 19.93
CA TYR A 204 -9.87 3.05 21.28
C TYR A 204 -9.44 4.49 21.61
N LEU A 205 -8.69 5.15 20.72
CA LEU A 205 -8.30 6.55 20.90
C LEU A 205 -9.52 7.48 21.01
N ASP A 206 -10.54 7.29 20.17
CA ASP A 206 -11.78 8.07 20.22
C ASP A 206 -12.49 7.89 21.57
N SER A 207 -12.63 6.64 22.02
CA SER A 207 -13.27 6.29 23.30
C SER A 207 -12.55 6.90 24.50
N VAL A 208 -11.22 6.80 24.54
CA VAL A 208 -10.42 7.34 25.63
C VAL A 208 -10.42 8.88 25.60
N SER A 209 -10.31 9.48 24.41
CA SER A 209 -10.31 10.95 24.27
C SER A 209 -11.62 11.59 24.76
N LYS A 210 -12.75 10.90 24.63
CA LYS A 210 -14.07 11.38 25.08
C LYS A 210 -14.35 11.15 26.57
N LYS A 211 -13.76 10.11 27.18
CA LYS A 211 -14.17 9.63 28.52
C LYS A 211 -13.08 9.74 29.60
N SER A 212 -11.81 9.84 29.23
CA SER A 212 -10.70 9.90 30.18
C SER A 212 -9.64 10.89 29.72
N LEU A 213 -10.03 12.16 29.77
CA LEU A 213 -9.23 13.31 29.39
C LEU A 213 -7.92 13.40 30.14
N ASP A 214 -7.96 13.11 31.43
CA ASP A 214 -6.76 13.10 32.26
C ASP A 214 -5.76 12.08 31.74
N VAL A 215 -6.18 10.89 31.33
CA VAL A 215 -5.25 9.88 30.79
C VAL A 215 -4.72 10.32 29.41
N TYR A 216 -5.60 10.86 28.56
CA TYR A 216 -5.24 11.25 27.20
C TYR A 216 -4.31 12.48 27.14
N TYR A 217 -4.50 13.47 28.02
CA TYR A 217 -3.73 14.72 28.04
C TYR A 217 -2.66 14.83 29.15
N LYS A 218 -2.72 14.05 30.24
CA LYS A 218 -1.64 14.05 31.25
C LYS A 218 -0.32 13.55 30.66
N ILE A 219 -0.41 12.63 29.70
CA ILE A 219 0.76 12.03 29.05
C ILE A 219 1.35 12.95 27.97
N SER A 220 0.58 13.92 27.45
CA SER A 220 1.11 14.94 26.53
C SER A 220 1.86 16.08 27.23
N LYS A 221 1.67 16.26 28.55
CA LYS A 221 2.34 17.30 29.35
C LYS A 221 3.83 17.01 29.63
N GLU A 222 4.29 15.77 29.55
CA GLU A 222 5.69 15.42 29.84
C GLU A 222 6.70 15.83 28.75
N GLY A 223 6.25 16.40 27.62
CA GLY A 223 7.12 16.77 26.49
C GLY A 223 6.99 18.21 25.98
N THR A 224 6.18 19.06 26.62
CA THR A 224 5.87 20.40 26.07
C THR A 224 6.50 21.54 26.89
N THR A 225 7.18 22.45 26.18
CA THR A 225 7.67 23.73 26.70
C THR A 225 6.53 24.57 27.28
N THR A 226 6.87 25.40 28.25
CA THR A 226 6.03 26.11 29.22
C THR A 226 4.86 26.93 28.64
N GLU A 227 4.81 27.18 27.33
CA GLU A 227 3.72 27.90 26.65
C GLU A 227 2.45 27.05 26.39
N ASN A 228 2.58 25.73 26.27
CA ASN A 228 1.44 24.83 26.01
C ASN A 228 0.65 24.45 27.28
N ILE A 229 1.08 24.91 28.46
CA ILE A 229 0.42 24.67 29.76
C ILE A 229 -0.94 25.40 29.86
N ASN A 230 -1.26 26.28 28.90
CA ASN A 230 -2.47 27.10 28.91
C ASN A 230 -3.72 26.46 28.27
N LEU A 231 -3.60 25.32 27.58
CA LEU A 231 -4.70 24.73 26.78
C LEU A 231 -5.86 24.13 27.59
N LEU A 232 -5.64 23.81 28.88
CA LEU A 232 -6.65 23.20 29.77
C LEU A 232 -7.00 24.09 30.97
N LYS A 233 -6.75 25.41 30.88
CA LYS A 233 -6.91 26.34 32.02
C LYS A 233 -8.36 26.53 32.49
N ASN A 234 -9.34 26.30 31.62
CA ASN A 234 -10.76 26.39 31.96
C ASN A 234 -11.57 25.33 31.19
N THR A 235 -12.80 25.10 31.66
CA THR A 235 -13.71 24.06 31.14
C THR A 235 -14.01 24.24 29.66
N ASP A 236 -14.11 25.48 29.17
CA ASP A 236 -14.42 25.78 27.77
C ASP A 236 -13.25 25.46 26.83
N SER A 237 -12.01 25.80 27.22
CA SER A 237 -10.81 25.47 26.42
C SER A 237 -10.57 23.97 26.38
N ALA A 238 -10.84 23.28 27.50
CA ALA A 238 -10.81 21.82 27.53
C ALA A 238 -11.87 21.22 26.59
N ALA A 239 -13.11 21.71 26.61
CA ALA A 239 -14.17 21.26 25.71
C ALA A 239 -13.82 21.48 24.21
N MET A 240 -13.18 22.60 23.88
CA MET A 240 -12.72 22.89 22.52
C MET A 240 -11.63 21.92 22.05
N GLU A 241 -10.62 21.65 22.87
CA GLU A 241 -9.53 20.73 22.50
C GLU A 241 -9.99 19.26 22.40
N ILE A 242 -10.97 18.87 23.20
CA ILE A 242 -11.64 17.57 23.08
C ILE A 242 -12.35 17.46 21.74
N SER A 243 -13.14 18.46 21.40
CA SER A 243 -13.87 18.51 20.15
C SER A 243 -12.91 18.49 18.95
N ARG A 244 -11.79 19.20 19.04
CA ARG A 244 -10.73 19.20 18.04
C ARG A 244 -10.05 17.83 17.91
N SER A 245 -9.69 17.18 19.01
CA SER A 245 -9.03 15.87 19.01
C SER A 245 -9.96 14.77 18.52
N ALA A 246 -11.21 14.72 18.99
CA ALA A 246 -12.22 13.80 18.50
C ALA A 246 -12.52 14.05 17.01
N GLY A 247 -12.54 15.32 16.58
CA GLY A 247 -12.65 15.70 15.17
C GLY A 247 -11.49 15.18 14.32
N LYS A 248 -10.25 15.29 14.79
CA LYS A 248 -9.07 14.72 14.12
C LYS A 248 -9.16 13.20 13.98
N ILE A 249 -9.54 12.48 15.04
CA ILE A 249 -9.67 11.02 15.02
C ILE A 249 -10.78 10.61 14.05
N THR A 250 -11.94 11.28 14.11
CA THR A 250 -13.06 11.03 13.19
C THR A 250 -12.68 11.30 11.73
N SER A 251 -11.94 12.39 11.49
CA SER A 251 -11.42 12.72 10.17
C SER A 251 -10.44 11.65 9.66
N GLU A 252 -9.58 11.12 10.52
CA GLU A 252 -8.63 10.05 10.16
C GLU A 252 -9.38 8.73 9.87
N ILE A 253 -10.44 8.41 10.62
CA ILE A 253 -11.31 7.26 10.33
C ILE A 253 -11.98 7.42 8.95
N SER A 254 -12.54 8.59 8.63
CA SER A 254 -13.12 8.85 7.31
C SER A 254 -12.07 8.75 6.21
N HIS A 255 -10.92 9.39 6.41
CA HIS A 255 -9.83 9.41 5.46
C HIS A 255 -9.33 8.01 5.13
N THR A 256 -9.09 7.17 6.14
CA THR A 256 -8.65 5.78 5.91
C THR A 256 -9.69 4.94 5.20
N ARG A 257 -10.98 5.13 5.51
CA ARG A 257 -12.09 4.48 4.80
C ARG A 257 -12.16 4.86 3.32
N GLU A 258 -11.87 6.11 2.99
CA GLU A 258 -11.89 6.62 1.61
C GLU A 258 -10.66 6.19 0.80
N VAL A 259 -9.46 6.25 1.41
CA VAL A 259 -8.19 5.94 0.73
C VAL A 259 -8.01 4.45 0.48
N PHE A 260 -8.47 3.60 1.40
CA PHE A 260 -8.32 2.14 1.30
C PHE A 260 -8.80 1.57 -0.06
N PRO A 261 -10.05 1.79 -0.51
CA PRO A 261 -10.49 1.29 -1.81
C PRO A 261 -9.78 1.97 -2.99
N GLN A 262 -9.44 3.25 -2.89
CA GLN A 262 -8.72 3.98 -3.93
C GLN A 262 -7.33 3.40 -4.19
N ALA A 263 -6.61 3.04 -3.12
CA ALA A 263 -5.29 2.44 -3.23
C ALA A 263 -5.34 1.06 -3.92
N MET A 264 -6.39 0.26 -3.67
CA MET A 264 -6.61 -1.02 -4.36
C MET A 264 -6.92 -0.84 -5.86
N VAL A 265 -7.72 0.17 -6.21
CA VAL A 265 -8.00 0.52 -7.61
C VAL A 265 -6.72 0.97 -8.30
N ALA A 266 -5.95 1.87 -7.68
CA ALA A 266 -4.69 2.36 -8.23
C ALA A 266 -3.68 1.21 -8.47
N PHE A 267 -3.60 0.24 -7.56
CA PHE A 267 -2.77 -0.96 -7.77
C PHE A 267 -3.24 -1.78 -8.99
N THR A 268 -4.55 -1.97 -9.15
CA THR A 268 -5.11 -2.70 -10.29
C THR A 268 -4.85 -1.99 -11.62
N GLU A 269 -4.93 -0.65 -11.64
CA GLU A 269 -4.59 0.16 -12.81
C GLU A 269 -3.09 0.11 -13.12
N PHE A 270 -2.24 0.14 -12.08
CA PHE A 270 -0.80 -0.02 -12.22
C PHE A 270 -0.46 -1.35 -12.91
N GLU A 271 -1.02 -2.48 -12.48
CA GLU A 271 -0.73 -3.78 -13.09
C GLU A 271 -1.08 -3.80 -14.58
N LYS A 272 -2.25 -3.27 -14.96
CA LYS A 272 -2.69 -3.22 -16.36
C LYS A 272 -1.81 -2.30 -17.22
N THR A 273 -1.47 -1.14 -16.68
CA THR A 273 -0.68 -0.12 -17.39
C THR A 273 0.76 -0.56 -17.55
N TYR A 274 1.34 -1.18 -16.52
CA TYR A 274 2.71 -1.67 -16.56
C TYR A 274 2.89 -2.77 -17.60
N ALA A 275 1.97 -3.75 -17.67
CA ALA A 275 2.03 -4.78 -18.71
C ALA A 275 1.95 -4.18 -20.12
N SER A 276 1.05 -3.21 -20.33
CA SER A 276 0.91 -2.50 -21.61
C SER A 276 2.20 -1.74 -21.98
N HIS A 277 2.81 -1.04 -21.02
CA HIS A 277 4.06 -0.31 -21.23
C HIS A 277 5.19 -1.24 -21.69
N ILE A 278 5.36 -2.38 -21.04
CA ILE A 278 6.39 -3.36 -21.39
C ILE A 278 6.16 -3.92 -22.80
N ILE A 279 4.91 -4.21 -23.19
CA ILE A 279 4.56 -4.64 -24.55
C ILE A 279 4.88 -3.56 -25.60
N LEU A 280 4.56 -2.30 -25.31
CA LEU A 280 4.90 -1.19 -26.21
C LEU A 280 6.41 -1.02 -26.39
N GLU A 281 7.19 -1.23 -25.33
CA GLU A 281 8.65 -1.23 -25.44
C GLU A 281 9.18 -2.35 -26.33
N PHE A 282 8.55 -3.53 -26.31
CA PHE A 282 8.89 -4.62 -27.23
C PHE A 282 8.60 -4.24 -28.68
N ILE A 283 7.40 -3.74 -28.98
CA ILE A 283 7.01 -3.32 -30.33
C ILE A 283 7.95 -2.25 -30.87
N LEU A 284 8.32 -1.28 -30.02
CA LEU A 284 9.25 -0.22 -30.40
C LEU A 284 10.65 -0.77 -30.72
N GLN A 285 11.16 -1.71 -29.91
CA GLN A 285 12.46 -2.31 -30.18
C GLN A 285 12.45 -3.10 -31.50
N ASP A 286 11.42 -3.93 -31.71
CA ASP A 286 11.30 -4.71 -32.95
C ASP A 286 11.24 -3.80 -34.18
N TYR A 287 10.54 -2.65 -34.07
CA TYR A 287 10.53 -1.63 -35.13
C TYR A 287 11.92 -1.04 -35.41
N LEU A 288 12.68 -0.72 -34.35
CA LEU A 288 14.04 -0.20 -34.49
C LEU A 288 14.99 -1.23 -35.12
N ASP A 289 14.90 -2.48 -34.69
CA ASP A 289 15.72 -3.59 -35.20
C ASP A 289 15.40 -3.89 -36.67
N LEU A 290 14.11 -3.89 -37.03
CA LEU A 290 13.66 -4.00 -38.43
C LEU A 290 14.17 -2.85 -39.29
N ARG A 291 14.07 -1.61 -38.78
CA ARG A 291 14.57 -0.42 -39.49
C ARG A 291 16.08 -0.51 -39.72
N GLU A 292 16.85 -0.97 -38.73
CA GLU A 292 18.30 -1.09 -38.86
C GLU A 292 18.68 -2.20 -39.84
N THR A 293 18.00 -3.35 -39.78
CA THR A 293 18.17 -4.45 -40.75
C THR A 293 17.85 -3.98 -42.17
N LEU A 294 16.76 -3.22 -42.34
CA LEU A 294 16.39 -2.65 -43.64
C LEU A 294 17.46 -1.68 -44.15
N LYS A 295 18.02 -0.81 -43.31
CA LYS A 295 19.15 0.05 -43.70
C LYS A 295 20.37 -0.76 -44.13
N GLN A 296 20.71 -1.81 -43.38
CA GLN A 296 21.84 -2.67 -43.70
C GLN A 296 21.66 -3.42 -45.02
N LEU A 297 20.43 -3.76 -45.40
CA LEU A 297 20.11 -4.37 -46.70
C LEU A 297 20.06 -3.35 -47.84
N LEU A 298 19.44 -2.18 -47.61
CA LEU A 298 19.25 -1.16 -48.64
C LEU A 298 20.54 -0.40 -48.99
N ASN A 299 21.45 -0.18 -48.03
CA ASN A 299 22.71 0.52 -48.30
C ASN A 299 23.57 -0.20 -49.37
N PRO A 300 23.85 -1.50 -49.25
CA PRO A 300 24.57 -2.26 -50.28
C PRO A 300 23.83 -2.28 -51.62
N ILE A 301 22.51 -2.45 -51.62
CA ILE A 301 21.69 -2.42 -52.85
C ILE A 301 21.82 -1.06 -53.54
N GLY A 302 21.71 0.03 -52.78
CA GLY A 302 21.90 1.39 -53.28
C GLY A 302 23.30 1.61 -53.85
N GLN A 303 24.34 1.07 -53.20
CA GLN A 303 25.70 1.12 -53.74
C GLN A 303 25.86 0.31 -55.04
N VAL A 304 25.22 -0.86 -55.14
CA VAL A 304 25.24 -1.67 -56.36
C VAL A 304 24.52 -0.96 -57.50
N ILE A 305 23.33 -0.40 -57.26
CA ILE A 305 22.58 0.37 -58.27
C ILE A 305 23.40 1.59 -58.72
N TYR A 306 23.99 2.32 -57.78
CA TYR A 306 24.82 3.49 -58.10
C TYR A 306 26.05 3.11 -58.94
N LYS A 307 26.75 2.03 -58.58
CA LYS A 307 27.89 1.51 -59.36
C LYS A 307 27.46 0.99 -60.73
N ALA A 308 26.33 0.29 -60.84
CA ALA A 308 25.80 -0.19 -62.10
C ALA A 308 25.38 0.96 -63.03
N SER A 309 24.73 1.99 -62.48
CA SER A 309 24.36 3.19 -63.24
C SER A 309 25.59 3.98 -63.72
N ASN A 310 26.62 4.13 -62.89
CA ASN A 310 27.88 4.76 -63.29
C ASN A 310 28.65 3.93 -64.33
N ALA A 311 28.58 2.60 -64.28
CA ALA A 311 29.19 1.73 -65.29
C ALA A 311 28.46 1.75 -66.64
N GLN A 312 27.16 2.07 -66.64
CA GLN A 312 26.33 2.19 -67.84
C GLN A 312 26.28 3.60 -68.43
N SER A 313 26.75 4.62 -67.71
CA SER A 313 26.96 5.96 -68.27
C SER A 313 28.34 5.98 -68.94
N PRO A 314 28.42 5.95 -70.29
CA PRO A 314 29.71 6.07 -70.96
C PRO A 314 30.24 7.46 -70.66
N GLY A 315 31.48 7.55 -70.17
CA GLY A 315 32.17 8.83 -70.06
C GLY A 315 32.06 9.57 -71.38
N LYS A 316 31.63 10.84 -71.32
CA LYS A 316 31.91 11.79 -72.40
C LYS A 316 33.41 11.98 -72.53
#